data_AF-A0A3R9WQX8-F1
#
_entry.id   AF-A0A3R9WQX8-F1
#
_cell.length_a   1.000
_cell.length_b   1.000
_cell.length_c   1.000
_cell.angle_alpha   90.00
_cell.angle_beta   90.00
_cell.angle_gamma   90.00
#
_symmetry.space_group_name_H-M   'P 1'
#
loop_
_entity.id
_entity.type
_entity.pdbx_description
1 polymer ?
#
loop_
_entity_poly.entity_id
_entity_poly.type
_entity_poly.pdbx_seq_one_letter_code
_entity_poly.pdbx_strand_id
1 'polypeptide(L)'
;MIPLLLYVAVSSEMDSLQANVGQCDRRAVNPAFMGEAGRRSRFLLDAYRDQETIVAERLVLADRRRAQREGVAVSVDEDRKLKLQEAALDDRQKALNDRRMLEGYRENTMDSLRQFYLINCPVGEDKKK
;
A
#
# COMPACT_ATOMS: atom_id res chain seq x y z
N MET A 1 -5.39 10.86 -12.60
CA MET A 1 -4.89 9.60 -13.20
C MET A 1 -3.61 9.23 -12.47
N ILE A 2 -3.69 8.32 -11.50
CA ILE A 2 -2.52 7.79 -10.82
C ILE A 2 -1.75 6.94 -11.84
N PRO A 3 -0.44 7.12 -12.01
CA PRO A 3 0.27 6.52 -13.13
C PRO A 3 0.42 5.01 -12.89
N LEU A 4 -0.14 4.22 -13.81
CA LEU A 4 0.03 2.77 -13.94
C LEU A 4 1.51 2.33 -13.94
N LEU A 5 2.44 3.25 -14.19
CA LEU A 5 3.89 3.01 -14.25
C LEU A 5 4.50 2.56 -12.91
N LEU A 6 3.89 2.88 -11.77
CA LEU A 6 4.45 2.50 -10.47
C LEU A 6 4.21 1.02 -10.12
N TYR A 7 3.18 0.39 -10.67
CA TYR A 7 2.83 -1.00 -10.34
C TYR A 7 3.77 -2.02 -11.00
N VAL A 8 4.30 -1.71 -12.19
CA VAL A 8 5.23 -2.60 -12.92
C VAL A 8 6.59 -2.71 -12.21
N ALA A 9 7.00 -1.65 -11.51
CA ALA A 9 8.31 -1.61 -10.86
C ALA A 9 8.40 -2.58 -9.67
N VAL A 10 7.36 -2.67 -8.82
CA VAL A 10 7.40 -3.48 -7.59
C VAL A 10 7.45 -4.99 -7.88
N SER A 11 6.73 -5.48 -8.90
CA SER A 11 6.82 -6.90 -9.27
C SER A 11 8.22 -7.25 -9.79
N SER A 12 8.81 -6.38 -10.61
CA SER A 12 10.16 -6.59 -11.14
C SER A 12 11.25 -6.61 -10.06
N GLU A 13 11.10 -5.78 -9.01
CA GLU A 13 11.99 -5.79 -7.84
C GLU A 13 11.92 -7.15 -7.12
N MET A 14 10.71 -7.67 -6.90
CA MET A 14 10.51 -8.96 -6.23
C MET A 14 11.04 -10.15 -7.05
N ASP A 15 10.80 -10.15 -8.36
CA ASP A 15 11.33 -11.18 -9.28
C ASP A 15 12.86 -11.18 -9.28
N SER A 16 13.47 -9.99 -9.30
CA SER A 16 14.93 -9.85 -9.25
C SER A 16 15.51 -10.34 -7.92
N LEU A 17 14.83 -10.04 -6.80
CA LEU A 17 15.25 -10.51 -5.48
C LEU A 17 15.17 -12.03 -5.39
N GLN A 18 14.08 -12.64 -5.89
CA GLN A 18 13.94 -14.10 -5.92
C GLN A 18 15.07 -14.76 -6.70
N ALA A 19 15.42 -14.22 -7.87
CA ALA A 19 16.54 -14.74 -8.68
C ALA A 19 17.88 -14.67 -7.94
N ASN A 20 18.14 -13.57 -7.23
CA ASN A 20 19.37 -13.36 -6.47
C ASN A 20 19.42 -14.25 -5.20
N VAL A 21 18.28 -14.44 -4.53
CA VAL A 21 18.14 -15.41 -3.43
C VAL A 21 18.45 -16.82 -3.91
N GLY A 22 17.95 -17.22 -5.08
CA GLY A 22 18.25 -18.53 -5.68
C GLY A 22 19.73 -18.76 -6.01
N GLN A 23 20.48 -17.67 -6.24
CA GLN A 23 21.93 -17.71 -6.50
C GLN A 23 22.76 -17.49 -5.23
N CYS A 24 22.13 -17.27 -4.08
CA CYS A 24 22.80 -16.84 -2.85
C CYS A 24 23.69 -15.59 -3.05
N ASP A 25 23.30 -14.67 -3.94
CA ASP A 25 24.03 -13.42 -4.17
C ASP A 25 23.83 -12.46 -2.99
N ARG A 26 24.73 -12.53 -2.03
CA ARG A 26 24.69 -11.71 -0.81
C ARG A 26 24.71 -10.22 -1.09
N ARG A 27 25.44 -9.79 -2.11
CA ARG A 27 25.63 -8.37 -2.43
C ARG A 27 24.33 -7.76 -2.92
N ALA A 28 23.56 -8.53 -3.69
CA ALA A 28 22.25 -8.11 -4.16
C ALA A 28 21.15 -8.30 -3.10
N VAL A 29 21.19 -9.38 -2.32
CA VAL A 29 20.11 -9.77 -1.39
C VAL A 29 20.13 -8.97 -0.08
N ASN A 30 21.30 -8.80 0.55
CA ASN A 30 21.39 -8.18 1.87
C ASN A 30 20.84 -6.73 1.91
N PRO A 31 21.13 -5.85 0.92
CA PRO A 31 20.56 -4.50 0.91
C PRO A 31 19.03 -4.49 0.86
N ALA A 32 18.41 -5.40 0.10
CA ALA A 32 16.96 -5.51 0.01
C ALA A 32 16.34 -5.86 1.37
N PHE A 33 16.91 -6.84 2.08
CA PHE A 33 16.43 -7.24 3.41
C PHE A 33 16.71 -6.22 4.51
N MET A 34 17.80 -5.44 4.41
CA MET A 34 18.09 -4.37 5.37
C MET A 34 17.16 -3.17 5.17
N GLY A 35 16.82 -2.83 3.92
CA GLY A 35 15.93 -1.71 3.60
C GLY A 35 14.46 -1.95 3.97
N GLU A 36 14.07 -3.20 4.23
CA GLU A 36 12.68 -3.62 4.38
C GLU A 36 11.98 -2.96 5.57
N ALA A 37 12.63 -2.89 6.73
CA ALA A 37 12.04 -2.26 7.92
C ALA A 37 11.69 -0.78 7.67
N GLY A 38 12.54 -0.05 6.95
CA GLY A 38 12.30 1.34 6.57
C GLY A 38 11.21 1.50 5.51
N ARG A 39 11.09 0.56 4.57
CA ARG A 39 9.99 0.54 3.58
C ARG A 39 8.64 0.30 4.28
N ARG A 40 8.57 -0.72 5.14
CA ARG A 40 7.37 -1.06 5.91
C ARG A 40 6.90 0.08 6.79
N SER A 41 7.81 0.71 7.53
CA SER A 41 7.48 1.85 8.39
C SER A 41 6.91 3.03 7.58
N ARG A 42 7.51 3.35 6.43
CA ARG A 42 7.00 4.42 5.55
C ARG A 42 5.61 4.10 5.03
N PHE A 43 5.39 2.88 4.54
CA PHE A 43 4.07 2.46 4.05
C PHE A 43 2.99 2.60 5.15
N LEU A 44 3.28 2.14 6.37
CA LEU A 44 2.34 2.22 7.48
C LEU A 44 1.98 3.67 7.83
N LEU A 45 2.96 4.57 7.87
CA LEU A 45 2.74 5.99 8.15
C LEU A 45 1.92 6.67 7.05
N ASP A 46 2.21 6.38 5.79
CA ASP A 46 1.48 6.96 4.66
C ASP A 46 0.04 6.41 4.60
N ALA A 47 -0.15 5.10 4.82
CA ALA A 47 -1.46 4.48 4.90
C ALA A 47 -2.30 4.97 6.09
N TYR A 48 -1.64 5.37 7.18
CA TYR A 48 -2.30 6.01 8.33
C TYR A 48 -2.79 7.43 7.97
N ARG A 49 -1.92 8.26 7.41
CA ARG A 49 -2.26 9.64 6.98
C ARG A 49 -3.39 9.68 5.95
N ASP A 50 -3.36 8.76 4.99
CA ASP A 50 -4.43 8.62 3.99
C ASP A 50 -5.76 8.26 4.66
N GLN A 51 -5.74 7.36 5.65
CA GLN A 51 -6.94 6.97 6.39
C GLN A 51 -7.48 8.09 7.27
N GLU A 52 -6.60 8.82 7.96
CA GLU A 52 -6.95 9.98 8.78
C GLU A 52 -7.67 11.03 7.93
N THR A 53 -7.14 11.31 6.74
CA THR A 53 -7.75 12.25 5.79
C THR A 53 -9.15 11.77 5.35
N ILE A 54 -9.31 10.50 5.00
CA ILE A 54 -10.62 9.94 4.61
C ILE A 54 -11.62 10.04 5.77
N VAL A 55 -11.19 9.76 7.01
CA VAL A 55 -12.05 9.85 8.20
C VAL A 55 -12.49 11.28 8.44
N ALA A 56 -11.57 12.24 8.40
CA ALA A 56 -11.89 13.66 8.57
C ALA A 56 -12.91 14.15 7.54
N GLU A 57 -12.73 13.79 6.27
CA GLU A 57 -13.67 14.15 5.20
C GLU A 57 -15.05 13.47 5.36
N ARG A 58 -15.09 12.21 5.82
CA ARG A 58 -16.35 11.51 6.14
C ARG A 58 -17.11 12.19 7.27
N LEU A 59 -16.42 12.69 8.30
CA LEU A 59 -17.05 13.44 9.39
C LEU A 59 -17.67 14.75 8.88
N VAL A 60 -16.93 15.52 8.07
CA VAL A 60 -17.46 16.75 7.44
C VAL A 60 -18.69 16.46 6.58
N LEU A 61 -18.67 15.38 5.80
CA LEU A 61 -19.82 14.97 4.99
C LEU A 61 -21.03 14.59 5.87
N ALA A 62 -20.80 13.88 6.97
CA ALA A 62 -21.85 13.50 7.91
C ALA A 62 -22.51 14.72 8.56
N ASP A 63 -21.72 15.73 8.95
CA ASP A 63 -22.21 16.98 9.53
C ASP A 63 -23.04 17.77 8.52
N ARG A 64 -22.59 17.87 7.25
CA ARG A 64 -23.36 18.51 6.18
C ARG A 64 -24.71 17.83 5.95
N ARG A 65 -24.73 16.49 5.95
CA ARG A 65 -25.97 15.71 5.84
C ARG A 65 -26.90 15.92 7.03
N ARG A 66 -26.35 16.06 8.24
CA ARG A 66 -27.13 16.37 9.45
C ARG A 66 -27.77 17.75 9.34
N ALA A 67 -26.99 18.78 9.00
CA ALA A 67 -27.48 20.13 8.80
C ALA A 67 -28.59 20.21 7.73
N GLN A 68 -28.47 19.42 6.64
CA GLN A 68 -29.52 19.32 5.62
C GLN A 68 -30.83 18.73 6.15
N ARG A 69 -30.77 17.68 6.99
CA ARG A 69 -31.96 17.09 7.60
C ARG A 69 -32.66 18.02 8.59
N GLU A 70 -31.89 18.88 9.26
CA GLU A 70 -32.38 19.74 10.34
C GLU A 70 -32.83 21.13 9.86
N GLY A 71 -32.46 21.59 8.65
CA GLY A 71 -32.44 23.03 8.36
C GLY A 71 -33.11 23.59 7.10
N VAL A 72 -33.15 22.92 5.93
CA VAL A 72 -33.57 23.59 4.67
C VAL A 72 -34.14 22.60 3.66
N ALA A 73 -35.14 23.01 2.88
CA ALA A 73 -35.56 22.29 1.66
C ALA A 73 -34.35 22.18 0.70
N VAL A 74 -33.79 20.97 0.59
CA VAL A 74 -32.57 20.72 -0.16
C VAL A 74 -32.87 20.74 -1.66
N SER A 75 -32.07 21.49 -2.43
CA SER A 75 -32.15 21.39 -3.89
C SER A 75 -31.64 20.03 -4.35
N VAL A 76 -32.22 19.47 -5.41
CA VAL A 76 -31.77 18.20 -6.00
C VAL A 76 -30.27 18.21 -6.34
N ASP A 77 -29.72 19.40 -6.64
CA ASP A 77 -28.31 19.58 -6.98
C ASP A 77 -27.37 19.41 -5.78
N GLU A 78 -27.74 19.92 -4.60
CA GLU A 78 -26.94 19.75 -3.37
C GLU A 78 -26.96 18.30 -2.86
N ASP A 79 -28.08 17.60 -2.97
CA ASP A 79 -28.14 16.16 -2.65
C ASP A 79 -27.27 15.34 -3.60
N ARG A 80 -27.32 15.65 -4.92
CA ARG A 80 -26.46 15.01 -5.92
C ARG A 80 -24.98 15.22 -5.61
N LYS A 81 -24.59 16.44 -5.20
CA LYS A 81 -23.21 16.77 -4.84
C LYS A 81 -22.72 15.98 -3.63
N LEU A 82 -23.53 15.82 -2.59
CA LEU A 82 -23.17 15.02 -1.42
C LEU A 82 -23.05 13.53 -1.75
N LYS A 83 -23.88 13.00 -2.66
CA LYS A 83 -23.77 11.62 -3.15
C LYS A 83 -22.49 11.38 -3.94
N LEU A 84 -22.11 12.33 -4.80
CA LEU A 84 -20.84 12.25 -5.53
C LEU A 84 -19.63 12.33 -4.59
N GLN A 85 -19.70 13.15 -3.54
CA GLN A 85 -18.65 13.22 -2.51
C GLN A 85 -18.50 11.91 -1.74
N GLU A 86 -19.62 11.26 -1.38
CA GLU A 86 -19.59 9.93 -0.76
C GLU A 86 -18.94 8.88 -1.65
N ALA A 87 -19.38 8.79 -2.91
CA ALA A 87 -18.81 7.84 -3.87
C ALA A 87 -17.29 8.03 -4.04
N ALA A 88 -16.82 9.29 -4.13
CA ALA A 88 -15.41 9.58 -4.22
C ALA A 88 -14.61 9.17 -2.96
N LEU A 89 -15.20 9.29 -1.76
CA LEU A 89 -14.59 8.81 -0.51
C LEU A 89 -14.52 7.28 -0.46
N ASP A 90 -15.54 6.60 -0.95
CA ASP A 90 -15.58 5.14 -1.00
C ASP A 90 -14.57 4.58 -2.00
N ASP A 91 -14.43 5.20 -3.17
CA ASP A 91 -13.39 4.85 -4.14
C ASP A 91 -11.98 5.00 -3.54
N ARG A 92 -11.74 6.09 -2.79
CA ARG A 92 -10.46 6.31 -2.10
C ARG A 92 -10.22 5.28 -1.00
N GLN A 93 -11.24 4.94 -0.21
CA GLN A 93 -11.13 3.92 0.82
C GLN A 93 -10.82 2.55 0.20
N LYS A 94 -11.49 2.20 -0.89
CA LYS A 94 -11.24 0.97 -1.63
C LYS A 94 -9.81 0.92 -2.16
N ALA A 95 -9.35 1.98 -2.81
CA ALA A 95 -7.97 2.07 -3.30
C ALA A 95 -6.92 1.97 -2.18
N LEU A 96 -7.18 2.53 -0.99
CA LEU A 96 -6.32 2.37 0.18
C LEU A 96 -6.30 0.91 0.66
N ASN A 97 -7.45 0.24 0.71
CA ASN A 97 -7.54 -1.16 1.10
C ASN A 97 -6.81 -2.08 0.10
N ASP A 98 -6.97 -1.83 -1.20
CA ASP A 98 -6.28 -2.58 -2.24
C ASP A 98 -4.75 -2.42 -2.12
N ARG A 99 -4.26 -1.20 -1.85
CA ARG A 99 -2.84 -0.95 -1.58
C ARG A 99 -2.34 -1.71 -0.34
N ARG A 100 -3.10 -1.71 0.76
CA ARG A 100 -2.77 -2.47 1.99
C ARG A 100 -2.70 -3.97 1.73
N MET A 101 -3.64 -4.50 0.95
CA MET A 101 -3.65 -5.90 0.57
C MET A 101 -2.39 -6.26 -0.25
N LEU A 102 -2.06 -5.45 -1.26
CA LEU A 102 -0.85 -5.68 -2.08
C LEU A 102 0.44 -5.61 -1.25
N GLU A 103 0.55 -4.64 -0.34
CA GLU A 103 1.70 -4.57 0.55
C GLU A 103 1.78 -5.80 1.47
N GLY A 104 0.66 -6.28 2.00
CA GLY A 104 0.62 -7.51 2.79
C GLY A 104 1.13 -8.73 2.02
N TYR A 105 0.78 -8.87 0.74
CA TYR A 105 1.38 -9.92 -0.10
C TYR A 105 2.88 -9.74 -0.29
N ARG A 106 3.34 -8.50 -0.53
CA ARG A 106 4.77 -8.20 -0.69
C ARG A 106 5.56 -8.54 0.57
N GLU A 107 5.08 -8.13 1.75
CA GLU A 107 5.70 -8.44 3.05
C GLU A 107 5.83 -9.96 3.24
N ASN A 108 4.74 -10.71 3.01
CA ASN A 108 4.75 -12.17 3.12
C ASN A 108 5.76 -12.82 2.17
N THR A 109 5.87 -12.32 0.94
CA THR A 109 6.87 -12.82 -0.02
C THR A 109 8.29 -12.48 0.42
N MET A 110 8.54 -11.26 0.91
CA MET A 110 9.84 -10.85 1.44
C MET A 110 10.29 -11.74 2.60
N ASP A 111 9.39 -12.02 3.55
CA ASP A 111 9.68 -12.87 4.70
C ASP A 111 9.95 -14.31 4.27
N SER A 112 9.18 -14.83 3.30
CA SER A 112 9.40 -16.17 2.73
C SER A 112 10.76 -16.28 2.03
N LEU A 113 11.14 -15.28 1.22
CA LEU A 113 12.44 -15.23 0.56
C LEU A 113 13.59 -15.12 1.55
N ARG A 114 13.42 -14.31 2.61
CA ARG A 114 14.41 -14.17 3.67
C ARG A 114 14.60 -15.49 4.41
N GLN A 115 13.51 -16.16 4.79
CA GLN A 115 13.57 -17.46 5.43
C GLN A 115 14.27 -18.49 4.52
N PHE A 116 13.89 -18.56 3.25
CA PHE A 116 14.54 -19.46 2.29
C PHE A 116 16.04 -19.19 2.18
N TYR A 117 16.45 -17.93 2.05
CA TYR A 117 17.85 -17.53 1.98
C TYR A 117 18.63 -17.94 3.22
N LEU A 118 18.10 -17.70 4.42
CA LEU A 118 18.75 -18.06 5.68
C LEU A 118 18.92 -19.58 5.85
N ILE A 119 17.98 -20.37 5.34
CA ILE A 119 18.05 -21.84 5.41
C ILE A 119 19.00 -22.42 4.38
N ASN A 120 19.00 -21.89 3.15
CA ASN A 120 19.63 -22.55 1.99
C ASN A 120 20.95 -21.94 1.53
N CYS A 121 21.33 -20.75 2.00
CA CYS A 121 22.55 -20.06 1.59
C CYS A 121 23.60 -20.08 2.71
N PRO A 122 24.55 -21.05 2.72
CA PRO A 122 25.52 -21.23 3.79
C PRO A 122 26.49 -20.05 3.90
N VAL A 123 26.76 -19.60 5.12
CA VAL A 123 27.69 -18.48 5.43
C VAL A 123 29.08 -18.78 4.85
N GLY A 124 29.53 -18.01 3.84
CA GLY A 124 30.88 -18.10 3.27
C GLY A 124 30.98 -18.57 1.82
N GLU A 125 29.94 -19.18 1.24
CA GLU A 125 29.95 -19.54 -0.20
C GLU A 125 28.99 -18.64 -0.97
N ASP A 126 29.52 -17.66 -1.69
CA ASP A 126 28.80 -17.10 -2.82
C ASP A 126 28.90 -18.16 -3.91
N LYS A 127 27.78 -18.67 -4.44
CA LYS A 127 27.81 -19.56 -5.62
C LYS A 127 28.29 -18.72 -6.80
N LYS A 128 29.61 -18.62 -6.97
CA LYS A 128 30.22 -17.99 -8.12
C LYS A 128 29.70 -18.69 -9.38
N LYS A 129 29.08 -17.92 -10.27
CA LYS A 129 28.93 -18.30 -11.67
C LYS A 129 30.30 -18.48 -12.31
#